data_AF-A0A5S9PPR5-F1
#
_entry.id   AF-A0A5S9PPR5-F1
#
_cell.length_a   1.000
_cell.length_b   1.000
_cell.length_c   1.000
_cell.angle_alpha   90.00
_cell.angle_beta   90.00
_cell.angle_gamma   90.00
#
_symmetry.space_group_name_H-M   'P 1'
#
loop_
_entity.id
_entity.type
_entity.pdbx_description
1 polymer ?
#
loop_
_entity_poly.entity_id
_entity_poly.type
_entity_poly.pdbx_seq_one_letter_code
_entity_poly.pdbx_strand_id
1 'polypeptide(L)'
;MNKPQQTSLPSSQHGFTLIEVMVAVAVIAVALPALVYAMTGQIDSSAYMRDRMQANWVAENVMAETRIKNRTGQVIQKKDSGKTEIAGRKWRWALRSQPFPQKELQGVFGVEVDVFLDDGSLSKVPEKDQKPLANLVGIMYRKPTEPISVPAPEKYSGTANSNSNSPSGTGN
;
A
#
# COMPACT_ATOMS: atom_id res chain seq x y z
N MET A 1 -23.42 -66.06 -66.14
CA MET A 1 -23.20 -65.93 -64.68
C MET A 1 -23.51 -64.49 -64.24
N ASN A 2 -24.69 -64.25 -63.67
CA ASN A 2 -25.06 -62.93 -63.11
C ASN A 2 -24.63 -62.85 -61.64
N LYS A 3 -23.92 -61.77 -61.27
CA LYS A 3 -23.61 -61.45 -59.86
C LYS A 3 -24.88 -60.90 -59.17
N PRO A 4 -25.13 -61.21 -57.88
CA PRO A 4 -26.27 -60.67 -57.15
C PRO A 4 -26.09 -59.16 -56.91
N GLN A 5 -27.17 -58.42 -57.15
CA GLN A 5 -27.27 -56.99 -56.88
C GLN A 5 -27.30 -56.77 -55.36
N GLN A 6 -26.37 -55.95 -54.85
CA GLN A 6 -26.36 -55.55 -53.45
C GLN A 6 -27.48 -54.54 -53.22
N THR A 7 -28.49 -54.92 -52.45
CA THR A 7 -29.55 -54.03 -51.96
C THR A 7 -28.97 -53.14 -50.85
N SER A 8 -28.60 -51.91 -51.18
CA SER A 8 -28.33 -50.86 -50.19
C SER A 8 -29.64 -50.51 -49.48
N LEU A 9 -29.71 -50.75 -48.16
CA LEU A 9 -30.86 -50.36 -47.35
C LEU A 9 -30.99 -48.82 -47.33
N PRO A 10 -32.20 -48.26 -47.49
CA PRO A 10 -32.39 -46.83 -47.42
C PRO A 10 -32.11 -46.34 -45.99
N SER A 11 -31.18 -45.42 -45.85
CA SER A 11 -30.93 -44.69 -44.61
C SER A 11 -32.10 -43.74 -44.34
N SER A 12 -32.93 -44.02 -43.33
CA SER A 12 -33.99 -43.12 -42.88
C SER A 12 -33.41 -41.81 -42.37
N GLN A 13 -33.48 -40.76 -43.20
CA GLN A 13 -33.23 -39.40 -42.77
C GLN A 13 -34.38 -38.97 -41.83
N HIS A 14 -34.12 -39.00 -40.53
CA HIS A 14 -35.02 -38.45 -39.53
C HIS A 14 -34.87 -36.92 -39.58
N GLY A 15 -35.94 -36.23 -39.98
CA GLY A 15 -36.00 -34.77 -39.94
C GLY A 15 -36.10 -34.28 -38.49
N PHE A 16 -35.44 -33.15 -38.18
CA PHE A 16 -35.53 -32.51 -36.88
C PHE A 16 -36.97 -32.09 -36.58
N THR A 17 -37.45 -32.42 -35.38
CA THR A 17 -38.78 -32.01 -34.93
C THR A 17 -38.75 -30.56 -34.42
N LEU A 18 -39.88 -29.84 -34.54
CA LEU A 18 -40.02 -28.48 -34.02
C LEU A 18 -39.69 -28.41 -32.51
N ILE A 19 -40.12 -29.42 -31.76
CA ILE A 19 -39.92 -29.48 -30.30
C ILE A 19 -38.44 -29.62 -29.92
N GLU A 20 -37.64 -30.32 -30.71
CA GLU A 20 -36.21 -30.49 -30.44
C GLU A 20 -35.45 -29.17 -30.56
N VAL A 21 -35.76 -28.37 -31.59
CA VAL A 21 -35.19 -27.02 -31.75
C VAL A 21 -35.65 -26.11 -30.62
N MET A 22 -36.92 -26.18 -30.21
CA MET A 22 -37.43 -25.38 -29.08
C MET A 22 -36.72 -25.73 -27.77
N VAL A 23 -36.51 -27.02 -27.49
CA VAL A 23 -35.80 -27.47 -26.29
C VAL A 23 -34.32 -27.06 -26.37
N ALA A 24 -33.68 -27.22 -27.52
CA ALA A 24 -32.29 -26.80 -27.71
C ALA A 24 -32.13 -25.30 -27.46
N VAL A 25 -33.01 -24.47 -28.01
CA VAL A 25 -33.01 -23.02 -27.76
C VAL A 25 -33.30 -22.70 -26.30
N ALA A 26 -34.24 -23.40 -25.65
CA ALA A 26 -34.54 -23.19 -24.24
C ALA A 26 -33.34 -23.51 -23.33
N VAL A 27 -32.63 -24.61 -23.60
CA VAL A 27 -31.40 -24.98 -22.88
C VAL A 27 -30.31 -23.94 -23.08
N ILE A 28 -30.07 -23.52 -24.33
CA ILE A 28 -29.08 -22.50 -24.68
C ILE A 28 -29.40 -21.15 -24.03
N ALA A 29 -30.69 -20.77 -24.02
CA ALA A 29 -31.15 -19.51 -23.44
C ALA A 29 -30.87 -19.42 -21.93
N VAL A 30 -30.84 -20.54 -21.21
CA VAL A 30 -30.46 -20.59 -19.80
C VAL A 30 -28.95 -20.77 -19.61
N ALA A 31 -28.29 -21.56 -20.46
CA ALA A 31 -26.88 -21.87 -20.34
C ALA A 31 -25.96 -20.67 -20.64
N LEU A 32 -26.28 -19.86 -21.65
CA LEU A 32 -25.42 -18.74 -22.07
C LEU A 32 -25.30 -17.64 -21.00
N PRO A 33 -26.39 -17.13 -20.39
CA PRO A 33 -26.28 -16.13 -19.32
C PRO A 33 -25.50 -16.66 -18.11
N ALA A 34 -25.69 -17.92 -17.73
CA ALA A 34 -24.94 -18.55 -16.65
C ALA A 34 -23.44 -18.60 -16.95
N LEU A 35 -23.07 -18.93 -18.20
CA LEU A 35 -21.68 -18.93 -18.65
C LEU A 35 -21.06 -17.53 -18.64
N VAL A 36 -21.78 -16.53 -19.15
CA VAL A 36 -21.32 -15.13 -19.13
C VAL A 36 -21.11 -14.67 -17.68
N TYR A 37 -22.04 -14.96 -16.78
CA TYR A 37 -21.93 -14.62 -15.36
C TYR A 37 -20.70 -15.28 -14.69
N ALA A 38 -20.45 -16.55 -15.01
CA ALA A 38 -19.26 -17.25 -14.53
C ALA A 38 -17.96 -16.59 -15.04
N MET A 39 -17.94 -16.18 -16.32
CA MET A 39 -16.79 -15.49 -16.91
C MET A 39 -16.58 -14.09 -16.31
N THR A 40 -17.64 -13.32 -16.06
CA THR A 40 -17.52 -11.99 -15.46
C THR A 40 -16.92 -12.07 -14.05
N GLY A 41 -17.33 -13.05 -13.24
CA GLY A 41 -16.73 -13.27 -11.92
C GLY A 41 -15.22 -13.57 -11.97
N GLN A 42 -14.77 -14.29 -13.01
CA GLN A 42 -13.35 -14.57 -13.23
C GLN A 42 -12.55 -13.32 -13.63
N ILE A 43 -13.13 -12.43 -14.44
CA ILE A 43 -12.51 -11.17 -14.85
C ILE A 43 -12.34 -10.24 -13.64
N ASP A 44 -13.37 -10.10 -12.81
CA ASP A 44 -13.33 -9.24 -11.62
C ASP A 44 -12.26 -9.70 -10.63
N SER A 45 -12.12 -11.02 -10.44
CA SER A 45 -11.04 -11.61 -9.64
C SER A 45 -9.65 -11.26 -10.20
N SER A 46 -9.47 -11.33 -11.52
CA SER A 46 -8.20 -10.97 -12.16
C SER A 46 -7.88 -9.47 -12.02
N ALA A 47 -8.88 -8.60 -12.15
CA ALA A 47 -8.72 -7.16 -11.95
C ALA A 47 -8.32 -6.86 -10.50
N TYR A 48 -9.01 -7.45 -9.52
CA TYR A 48 -8.67 -7.28 -8.11
C TYR A 48 -7.24 -7.75 -7.78
N MET A 49 -6.80 -8.88 -8.33
CA MET A 49 -5.43 -9.36 -8.15
C MET A 49 -4.39 -8.42 -8.77
N ARG A 50 -4.69 -7.83 -9.92
CA ARG A 50 -3.83 -6.82 -10.55
C ARG A 50 -3.70 -5.58 -9.67
N ASP A 51 -4.81 -5.15 -9.07
CA ASP A 51 -4.84 -4.00 -8.16
C ASP A 51 -4.01 -4.24 -6.91
N ARG A 52 -4.14 -5.43 -6.31
CA ARG A 52 -3.30 -5.89 -5.19
C ARG A 52 -1.81 -5.84 -5.53
N MET A 53 -1.43 -6.36 -6.70
CA MET A 53 -0.04 -6.37 -7.15
C MET A 53 0.50 -4.95 -7.34
N GLN A 54 -0.25 -4.08 -8.00
CA GLN A 54 0.14 -2.68 -8.21
C GLN A 54 0.25 -1.91 -6.89
N ALA A 55 -0.70 -2.10 -5.98
CA ALA A 55 -0.64 -1.51 -4.64
C ALA A 55 0.59 -2.01 -3.85
N ASN A 56 0.98 -3.27 -4.03
CA ASN A 56 2.19 -3.80 -3.41
C ASN A 56 3.47 -3.14 -3.95
N TRP A 57 3.56 -2.89 -5.27
CA TRP A 57 4.68 -2.12 -5.83
C TRP A 57 4.74 -0.69 -5.30
N VAL A 58 3.60 -0.03 -5.12
CA VAL A 58 3.54 1.27 -4.45
C VAL A 58 4.09 1.17 -3.03
N ALA A 59 3.66 0.16 -2.26
CA ALA A 59 4.11 -0.03 -0.88
C ALA A 59 5.63 -0.27 -0.81
N GLU A 60 6.17 -1.09 -1.72
CA GLU A 60 7.61 -1.37 -1.84
C GLU A 60 8.41 -0.11 -2.17
N ASN A 61 7.93 0.71 -3.10
CA ASN A 61 8.58 1.98 -3.45
C ASN A 61 8.61 2.95 -2.27
N VAL A 62 7.47 3.15 -1.61
CA VAL A 62 7.36 4.02 -0.41
C VAL A 62 8.27 3.50 0.72
N MET A 63 8.32 2.19 0.92
CA MET A 63 9.21 1.58 1.91
C MET A 63 10.69 1.77 1.54
N ALA A 64 11.05 1.63 0.26
CA ALA A 64 12.41 1.85 -0.22
C ALA A 64 12.83 3.32 -0.04
N GLU A 65 11.98 4.27 -0.41
CA GLU A 65 12.19 5.70 -0.16
C GLU A 65 12.40 6.00 1.33
N THR A 66 11.56 5.40 2.19
CA THR A 66 11.69 5.58 3.64
C THR A 66 13.00 5.02 4.18
N ARG A 67 13.45 3.86 3.67
CA ARG A 67 14.76 3.29 4.02
C ARG A 67 15.91 4.20 3.58
N ILE A 68 15.81 4.82 2.41
CA ILE A 68 16.81 5.79 1.92
C ILE A 68 16.83 7.01 2.85
N LYS A 69 15.67 7.63 3.14
CA LYS A 69 15.54 8.76 4.07
C LYS A 69 16.16 8.45 5.43
N ASN A 70 15.90 7.25 5.96
CA ASN A 70 16.47 6.82 7.23
C ASN A 70 18.00 6.69 7.17
N ARG A 71 18.55 6.12 6.10
CA ARG A 71 20.01 6.00 5.88
C ARG A 71 20.71 7.35 5.72
N THR A 72 20.05 8.33 5.11
CA THR A 72 20.57 9.70 4.96
C THR A 72 20.37 10.57 6.20
N GLY A 73 19.91 10.00 7.32
CA GLY A 73 19.74 10.70 8.59
C GLY A 73 18.48 11.57 8.70
N GLN A 74 17.61 11.58 7.69
CA GLN A 74 16.38 12.38 7.73
C GLN A 74 15.39 11.79 8.72
N VAL A 75 14.80 12.61 9.59
CA VAL A 75 13.85 12.15 10.61
C VAL A 75 12.62 11.53 9.94
N ILE A 76 12.36 10.25 10.23
CA ILE A 76 11.12 9.58 9.80
C ILE A 76 10.00 10.06 10.73
N GLN A 77 8.98 10.67 10.13
CA GLN A 77 7.81 11.14 10.88
C GLN A 77 7.02 9.94 11.41
N LYS A 78 6.39 10.10 12.59
CA LYS A 78 5.51 9.06 13.15
C LYS A 78 4.36 8.71 12.21
N LYS A 79 3.89 9.66 11.42
CA LYS A 79 2.86 9.51 10.39
C LYS A 79 3.28 10.30 9.17
N ASP A 80 3.17 9.71 7.99
CA ASP A 80 3.34 10.38 6.70
C ASP A 80 2.28 9.86 5.72
N SER A 81 1.95 10.61 4.69
CA SER A 81 0.97 10.20 3.68
C SER A 81 1.18 10.92 2.36
N GLY A 82 0.79 10.28 1.27
CA GLY A 82 0.97 10.85 -0.05
C GLY A 82 0.09 10.23 -1.12
N LYS A 83 0.25 10.75 -2.33
CA LYS A 83 -0.35 10.22 -3.55
C LYS A 83 0.76 9.85 -4.52
N THR A 84 0.58 8.78 -5.26
CA THR A 84 1.47 8.38 -6.35
C THR A 84 0.65 7.85 -7.52
N GLU A 85 1.25 7.78 -8.69
CA GLU A 85 0.62 7.24 -9.89
C GLU A 85 1.47 6.12 -10.46
N ILE A 86 0.87 4.95 -10.65
CA ILE A 86 1.49 3.79 -11.29
C ILE A 86 0.49 3.20 -12.28
N ALA A 87 0.95 2.87 -13.48
CA ALA A 87 0.15 2.26 -14.54
C ALA A 87 -1.14 3.05 -14.89
N GLY A 88 -1.06 4.38 -14.89
CA GLY A 88 -2.20 5.29 -15.17
C GLY A 88 -3.26 5.32 -14.07
N ARG A 89 -2.96 4.78 -12.89
CA ARG A 89 -3.85 4.77 -11.74
C ARG A 89 -3.22 5.49 -10.57
N LYS A 90 -4.05 6.28 -9.88
CA LYS A 90 -3.64 7.04 -8.71
C LYS A 90 -3.87 6.21 -7.45
N TRP A 91 -2.90 6.29 -6.55
CA TRP A 91 -2.84 5.54 -5.30
C TRP A 91 -2.60 6.52 -4.16
N ARG A 92 -3.29 6.30 -3.04
CA ARG A 92 -3.02 6.97 -1.77
C ARG A 92 -2.25 6.02 -0.88
N TRP A 93 -1.25 6.53 -0.17
CA TRP A 93 -0.51 5.73 0.80
C TRP A 93 -0.41 6.45 2.13
N ALA A 94 -0.37 5.67 3.21
CA ALA A 94 -0.12 6.14 4.55
C ALA A 94 0.98 5.33 5.20
N LEU A 95 1.92 6.03 5.82
CA LEU A 95 3.03 5.46 6.55
C LEU A 95 2.82 5.73 8.03
N ARG A 96 3.02 4.70 8.87
CA ARG A 96 3.05 4.81 10.32
C ARG A 96 4.37 4.25 10.84
N SER A 97 5.03 5.01 11.69
CA SER A 97 6.27 4.61 12.35
C SER A 97 6.04 4.53 13.86
N GLN A 98 6.34 3.37 14.45
CA GLN A 98 6.18 3.10 15.88
C GLN A 98 7.45 2.51 16.48
N PRO A 99 7.98 3.07 17.59
CA PRO A 99 9.10 2.47 18.30
C PRO A 99 8.65 1.16 18.96
N PHE A 100 9.58 0.23 19.13
CA PHE A 100 9.31 -0.95 19.95
C PHE A 100 9.29 -0.59 21.45
N PRO A 101 8.37 -1.16 22.24
CA PRO A 101 8.26 -0.84 23.67
C PRO A 101 9.41 -1.42 24.52
N GLN A 102 10.13 -2.42 24.01
CA GLN A 102 11.27 -3.05 24.70
C GLN A 102 12.46 -2.08 24.78
N LYS A 103 13.03 -1.93 26.00
CA LYS A 103 14.17 -1.03 26.25
C LYS A 103 15.46 -1.50 25.58
N GLU A 104 15.56 -2.79 25.28
CA GLU A 104 16.69 -3.44 24.63
C GLU A 104 16.74 -3.10 23.12
N LEU A 105 15.61 -2.71 22.54
CA LEU A 105 15.45 -2.38 21.11
C LEU A 105 15.51 -0.87 20.86
N GLN A 106 16.22 -0.12 21.70
CA GLN A 106 16.41 1.31 21.51
C GLN A 106 17.05 1.62 20.14
N GLY A 107 16.44 2.55 19.41
CA GLY A 107 16.82 2.87 18.04
C GLY A 107 16.19 1.97 16.97
N VAL A 108 15.47 0.91 17.34
CA VAL A 108 14.68 0.09 16.42
C VAL A 108 13.23 0.57 16.40
N PHE A 109 12.67 0.71 15.21
CA PHE A 109 11.27 1.07 15.03
C PHE A 109 10.63 0.28 13.89
N GLY A 110 9.35 -0.03 14.03
CA GLY A 110 8.53 -0.60 12.99
C GLY A 110 7.97 0.50 12.10
N VAL A 111 7.97 0.26 10.80
CA VAL A 111 7.33 1.11 9.79
C VAL A 111 6.30 0.27 9.06
N GLU A 112 5.09 0.78 9.01
CA GLU A 112 3.96 0.18 8.31
C GLU A 112 3.55 1.12 7.17
N VAL A 113 3.35 0.56 5.98
CA VAL A 113 2.89 1.27 4.79
C VAL A 113 1.60 0.63 4.30
N ASP A 114 0.52 1.41 4.32
CA ASP A 114 -0.78 1.04 3.77
C ASP A 114 -1.01 1.75 2.46
N VAL A 115 -1.55 1.03 1.47
CA VAL A 115 -1.85 1.57 0.13
C VAL A 115 -3.31 1.35 -0.21
N PHE A 116 -3.92 2.40 -0.76
CA PHE A 116 -5.33 2.51 -1.11
C PHE A 116 -5.44 2.99 -2.55
N LEU A 117 -6.50 2.57 -3.23
CA LEU A 117 -6.85 3.15 -4.52
C LEU A 117 -7.32 4.59 -4.30
N ASP A 118 -6.86 5.52 -5.14
CA ASP A 118 -7.39 6.88 -5.12
C ASP A 118 -8.72 6.91 -5.87
N ASP A 119 -9.80 7.05 -5.11
CA ASP A 119 -11.19 7.17 -5.55
C ASP A 119 -11.60 8.62 -5.86
N GLY A 120 -10.62 9.53 -5.94
CA GLY A 120 -10.86 10.96 -6.10
C GLY A 120 -11.06 11.71 -4.79
N SER A 121 -10.84 11.06 -3.65
CA SER A 121 -10.87 11.72 -2.34
C SER A 121 -9.89 12.90 -2.29
N LEU A 122 -10.38 14.04 -1.80
CA LEU A 122 -9.57 15.25 -1.58
C LEU A 122 -8.55 15.05 -0.44
N SER A 123 -8.78 14.06 0.42
CA SER A 123 -7.90 13.73 1.54
C SER A 123 -6.72 12.88 1.07
N LYS A 124 -5.50 13.34 1.37
CA LYS A 124 -4.28 12.52 1.19
C LYS A 124 -4.18 11.40 2.22
N VAL A 125 -4.79 11.61 3.39
CA VAL A 125 -4.83 10.64 4.48
C VAL A 125 -6.01 9.69 4.25
N PRO A 126 -5.78 8.37 4.26
CA PRO A 126 -6.84 7.37 4.22
C PRO A 126 -7.75 7.46 5.45
N GLU A 127 -9.03 7.19 5.27
CA GLU A 127 -9.98 7.09 6.37
C GLU A 127 -9.64 5.89 7.27
N LYS A 128 -9.88 6.02 8.57
CA LYS A 128 -9.44 5.04 9.59
C LYS A 128 -9.96 3.62 9.35
N ASP A 129 -11.16 3.50 8.78
CA ASP A 129 -11.83 2.21 8.56
C ASP A 129 -11.70 1.70 7.10
N GLN A 130 -11.01 2.45 6.24
CA GLN A 130 -10.76 2.02 4.87
C GLN A 130 -9.80 0.81 4.91
N LYS A 131 -10.15 -0.28 4.22
CA LYS A 131 -9.27 -1.44 4.10
C LYS A 131 -8.18 -1.19 3.05
N PRO A 132 -6.89 -1.37 3.37
CA PRO A 132 -5.83 -1.21 2.39
C PRO A 132 -5.82 -2.36 1.37
N LEU A 133 -5.47 -2.03 0.13
CA LEU A 133 -5.21 -3.02 -0.92
C LEU A 133 -3.84 -3.68 -0.73
N ALA A 134 -2.86 -2.97 -0.19
CA ALA A 134 -1.59 -3.56 0.22
C ALA A 134 -1.15 -3.00 1.57
N ASN A 135 -0.59 -3.87 2.39
CA ASN A 135 0.03 -3.52 3.67
C ASN A 135 1.44 -4.12 3.68
N LEU A 136 2.43 -3.29 3.97
CA LEU A 136 3.82 -3.70 4.05
C LEU A 136 4.42 -3.22 5.37
N VAL A 137 4.95 -4.16 6.14
CA VAL A 137 5.62 -3.88 7.42
C VAL A 137 7.12 -4.09 7.26
N GLY A 138 7.91 -3.13 7.73
CA GLY A 138 9.35 -3.18 7.77
C GLY A 138 9.88 -2.81 9.16
N ILE A 139 11.03 -3.37 9.52
CA ILE A 139 11.77 -2.98 10.71
C ILE A 139 12.97 -2.15 10.26
N MET A 140 13.21 -1.04 10.95
CA MET A 140 14.34 -0.15 10.68
C MET A 140 15.11 0.12 11.96
N TYR A 141 16.42 0.28 11.81
CA TYR A 141 17.31 0.74 12.87
C TYR A 141 17.81 2.15 12.55
N ARG A 142 17.88 2.96 13.60
CA ARG A 142 18.54 4.26 13.62
C ARG A 142 19.40 4.28 14.88
N LYS A 143 20.68 4.64 14.74
CA LYS A 143 21.49 4.98 15.91
C LYS A 143 20.77 6.09 16.68
N PRO A 144 20.44 5.90 17.97
CA PRO A 144 19.88 6.98 18.77
C PRO A 144 20.76 8.22 18.59
N THR A 145 20.17 9.34 18.18
CA THR A 145 20.89 10.61 18.16
C THR A 145 21.35 10.83 19.58
N GLU A 146 22.66 10.91 19.82
CA GLU A 146 23.16 11.30 21.13
C GLU A 146 22.45 12.59 21.54
N PRO A 147 21.91 12.69 22.77
CA PRO A 147 21.39 13.94 23.26
C PRO A 147 22.48 14.99 23.04
N ILE A 148 22.13 16.15 22.45
CA ILE A 148 23.06 17.27 22.34
C ILE A 148 23.60 17.48 23.75
N SER A 149 24.88 17.17 23.96
CA SER A 149 25.55 17.45 25.22
C SER A 149 25.63 18.98 25.28
N VAL A 150 24.62 19.61 25.88
CA VAL A 150 24.71 21.00 26.26
C VAL A 150 25.83 21.01 27.31
N PRO A 151 27.02 21.56 27.01
CA PRO A 151 28.04 21.70 28.04
C PRO A 151 27.39 22.41 29.22
N ALA A 152 27.56 21.86 30.43
CA ALA A 152 27.10 22.52 31.63
C ALA A 152 27.56 23.98 31.57
N PRO A 153 26.70 24.96 31.91
CA PRO A 153 27.12 26.35 31.89
C PRO A 153 28.42 26.41 32.68
N GLU A 154 29.52 26.77 32.01
CA GLU A 154 30.75 27.07 32.72
C GLU A 154 30.35 28.05 33.79
N LYS A 155 30.61 27.68 35.05
CA LYS A 155 30.46 28.62 36.14
C LYS A 155 31.41 29.75 35.79
N TYR A 156 30.88 30.82 35.24
CA TYR A 156 31.56 32.11 35.15
C TYR A 156 31.82 32.52 36.59
N SER A 157 32.91 32.02 37.17
CA SER A 157 33.53 32.57 38.37
C SER A 157 34.22 33.85 37.91
N GLY A 158 33.41 34.85 37.57
CA GLY A 158 33.87 36.22 37.58
C GLY A 158 34.23 36.52 39.02
N THR A 159 35.52 36.56 39.32
CA THR A 159 35.99 37.32 40.49
C THR A 159 35.49 38.74 40.27
N ALA A 160 34.44 39.12 41.02
CA ALA A 160 34.02 40.49 41.09
C ALA A 160 35.23 41.28 41.58
N ASN A 161 35.88 41.99 40.65
CA ASN A 161 36.85 43.02 40.98
C ASN A 161 36.08 44.13 41.70
N SER A 162 35.99 44.00 43.02
CA SER A 162 35.59 45.07 43.92
C SER A 162 36.74 46.07 43.99
N ASN A 163 36.93 46.86 42.93
CA ASN A 163 37.78 48.04 43.02
C ASN A 163 36.99 49.11 43.74
N SER A 164 37.21 49.18 45.04
CA SER A 164 36.72 50.23 45.93
C SER A 164 37.42 51.55 45.58
N ASN A 165 36.82 52.35 44.70
CA ASN A 165 37.08 53.79 44.66
C ASN A 165 36.01 54.50 45.47
N SER A 166 36.28 54.61 46.78
CA SER A 166 35.66 55.62 47.62
C SER A 166 36.21 57.00 47.23
N PRO A 167 35.38 58.02 46.93
CA PRO A 167 35.84 59.40 46.90
C PRO A 167 35.91 59.89 48.35
N SER A 168 37.12 60.06 48.84
CA SER A 168 37.44 60.77 50.07
C SER A 168 37.50 62.29 49.83
N GLY A 169 36.69 63.06 50.54
CA GLY A 169 36.87 64.50 50.80
C GLY A 169 36.49 65.43 49.64
N THR A 170 36.00 66.64 49.85
CA THR A 170 36.08 67.56 51.01
C THR A 170 34.98 68.60 50.89
N GLY A 171 34.51 69.12 52.03
CA GLY A 171 33.55 70.22 52.06
C GLY A 171 34.09 71.55 51.56
N ASN A 172 33.17 72.40 51.11
CA ASN A 172 32.90 73.72 51.66
C ASN A 172 31.48 74.14 51.27
#